data_AF-A0A1H5K690-F1
#
_entry.id   AF-A0A1H5K690-F1
#
_cell.length_a   1.000
_cell.length_b   1.000
_cell.length_c   1.000
_cell.angle_alpha   90.00
_cell.angle_beta   90.00
_cell.angle_gamma   90.00
#
_symmetry.space_group_name_H-M   'P 1'
#
loop_
_entity.id
_entity.type
_entity.pdbx_description
1 polymer ?
#
loop_
_entity_poly.entity_id
_entity_poly.type
_entity_poly.pdbx_seq_one_letter_code
_entity_poly.pdbx_strand_id
1 'polypeptide(L)'
;MSGDPAHVPPERLRLDVSDEAMLTRLAKALPARTCLECGDGFSPQRPHAEFCCAPCRKTFANRRAQRGADLYDLFMASRFDLATAKDLKLWRMMNRLASHFRAEDKRIREGRRSWMRPGDSLAAKAFLFAEHIAPAKRRGR
;
A
#
# COMPACT_ATOMS: atom_id res chain seq x y z
N MET A 1 45.84 -37.36 -56.73
CA MET A 1 45.17 -38.11 -55.65
C MET A 1 45.07 -37.16 -54.48
N SER A 2 44.00 -36.36 -54.49
CA SER A 2 42.82 -36.53 -53.64
C SER A 2 43.01 -35.73 -52.35
N GLY A 3 42.77 -34.42 -52.47
CA GLY A 3 42.67 -33.54 -51.31
C GLY A 3 41.34 -33.75 -50.63
N ASP A 4 41.38 -34.14 -49.37
CA ASP A 4 40.21 -34.20 -48.49
C ASP A 4 39.66 -32.78 -48.26
N PRO A 5 38.38 -32.50 -48.53
CA PRO A 5 37.77 -31.29 -48.03
C PRO A 5 37.44 -31.51 -46.55
N ALA A 6 38.13 -30.77 -45.69
CA ALA A 6 37.82 -30.69 -44.27
C ALA A 6 36.33 -30.33 -44.10
N HIS A 7 35.55 -31.28 -43.57
CA HIS A 7 34.16 -31.07 -43.19
C HIS A 7 34.14 -30.13 -41.99
N VAL A 8 33.95 -28.83 -42.24
CA VAL A 8 33.65 -27.85 -41.19
C VAL A 8 32.23 -28.13 -40.71
N PRO A 9 32.01 -28.54 -39.45
CA PRO A 9 30.65 -28.72 -38.93
C PRO A 9 29.95 -27.36 -38.91
N PRO A 10 28.65 -27.28 -39.23
CA PRO A 10 27.94 -26.02 -39.13
C PRO A 10 27.94 -25.58 -37.67
N GLU A 11 28.69 -24.52 -37.41
CA GLU A 11 28.64 -23.73 -36.21
C GLU A 11 27.18 -23.34 -36.00
N ARG A 12 26.52 -24.01 -35.05
CA ARG A 12 25.15 -23.66 -34.66
C ARG A 12 25.22 -22.23 -34.15
N LEU A 13 24.78 -21.30 -34.98
CA LEU A 13 24.45 -19.94 -34.59
C LEU A 13 23.42 -20.06 -33.45
N ARG A 14 23.87 -20.00 -32.20
CA ARG A 14 23.00 -19.91 -31.03
C ARG A 14 22.47 -18.49 -30.98
N LEU A 15 21.39 -18.22 -31.71
CA LEU A 15 20.58 -17.03 -31.48
C LEU A 15 19.69 -17.26 -30.24
N ASP A 16 20.01 -16.47 -29.22
CA ASP A 16 19.15 -15.84 -28.22
C ASP A 16 17.98 -16.62 -27.59
N VAL A 17 18.25 -17.18 -26.40
CA VAL A 17 17.23 -17.48 -25.38
C VAL A 17 16.85 -16.20 -24.57
N SER A 18 17.36 -15.03 -24.99
CA SER A 18 17.23 -13.75 -24.28
C SER A 18 15.91 -13.03 -24.61
N ASP A 19 15.39 -13.19 -25.83
CA ASP A 19 14.32 -12.34 -26.36
C ASP A 19 12.92 -12.79 -25.92
N GLU A 20 12.59 -14.07 -25.97
CA GLU A 20 11.26 -14.56 -25.56
C GLU A 20 10.97 -14.32 -24.07
N ALA A 21 11.97 -14.54 -23.21
CA ALA A 21 11.82 -14.31 -21.77
C ALA A 21 11.69 -12.81 -21.44
N MET A 22 12.39 -11.94 -22.17
CA MET A 22 12.28 -10.50 -22.04
C MET A 22 10.92 -10.00 -22.55
N LEU A 23 10.45 -10.48 -23.71
CA LEU A 23 9.14 -10.17 -24.28
C LEU A 23 8.00 -10.63 -23.37
N THR A 24 8.11 -11.82 -22.77
CA THR A 24 7.13 -12.33 -21.80
C THR A 24 7.09 -11.47 -20.53
N ARG A 25 8.24 -11.00 -20.03
CA ARG A 25 8.31 -10.08 -18.88
C ARG A 25 7.72 -8.72 -19.21
N LEU A 26 7.95 -8.20 -20.42
CA LEU A 26 7.37 -6.94 -20.89
C LEU A 26 5.86 -7.04 -21.04
N ALA A 27 5.35 -8.15 -21.59
CA ALA A 27 3.91 -8.42 -21.68
C ALA A 27 3.23 -8.53 -20.31
N LYS A 28 3.97 -8.95 -19.27
CA LYS A 28 3.51 -9.03 -17.88
C LYS A 28 3.83 -7.78 -17.06
N ALA A 29 4.49 -6.78 -17.65
CA ALA A 29 4.91 -5.59 -16.91
C ALA A 29 3.68 -4.78 -16.48
N LEU A 30 3.63 -4.48 -15.19
CA LEU A 30 2.58 -3.62 -14.64
C LEU A 30 2.82 -2.16 -15.06
N PRO A 31 1.75 -1.36 -15.26
CA PRO A 31 1.89 0.02 -15.66
C PRO A 31 2.68 0.82 -14.62
N ALA A 32 3.51 1.74 -15.10
CA ALA A 32 4.28 2.65 -14.26
C ALA A 32 3.36 3.45 -13.32
N ARG A 33 3.87 3.76 -12.12
CA ARG A 33 3.11 4.45 -11.07
C ARG A 33 3.95 5.52 -10.40
N THR A 34 3.27 6.45 -9.75
CA THR A 34 3.89 7.47 -8.89
C THR A 34 4.01 6.94 -7.47
N CYS A 35 5.19 7.06 -6.86
CA CYS A 35 5.39 6.68 -5.48
C CYS A 35 4.60 7.60 -4.55
N LEU A 36 3.84 7.01 -3.63
CA LEU A 36 3.03 7.75 -2.68
C LEU A 36 3.88 8.58 -1.70
N GLU A 37 5.12 8.18 -1.43
CA GLU A 37 6.00 8.83 -0.45
C GLU A 37 6.92 9.90 -1.05
N CYS A 38 7.70 9.60 -2.09
CA CYS A 38 8.62 10.59 -2.70
C CYS A 38 7.96 11.38 -3.84
N GLY A 39 7.09 10.76 -4.63
CA GLY A 39 6.46 11.37 -5.81
C GLY A 39 7.08 10.92 -7.13
N ASP A 40 8.13 10.12 -7.12
CA ASP A 40 8.81 9.68 -8.34
C ASP A 40 8.05 8.56 -9.07
N GLY A 41 8.22 8.51 -10.40
CA GLY A 41 7.77 7.39 -11.21
C GLY A 41 8.54 6.11 -10.89
N PHE A 42 7.87 4.97 -10.84
CA PHE A 42 8.49 3.66 -10.68
C PHE A 42 7.70 2.55 -11.39
N SER A 43 8.41 1.47 -11.74
CA SER A 43 7.83 0.26 -12.33
C SER A 43 7.46 -0.75 -11.23
N PRO A 44 6.16 -0.93 -10.92
CA PRO A 44 5.76 -1.79 -9.82
C PRO A 44 5.96 -3.27 -10.15
N GLN A 45 6.40 -4.03 -9.15
CA GLN A 45 6.52 -5.50 -9.24
C GLN A 45 5.24 -6.22 -8.77
N ARG A 46 4.27 -5.49 -8.19
CA ARG A 46 3.01 -6.03 -7.65
C ARG A 46 1.82 -5.13 -7.99
N PRO A 47 0.62 -5.68 -8.25
CA PRO A 47 -0.55 -4.90 -8.65
C PRO A 47 -0.99 -3.83 -7.65
N HIS A 48 -0.62 -3.93 -6.38
CA HIS A 48 -0.99 -2.97 -5.33
C HIS A 48 0.23 -2.23 -4.75
N ALA A 49 1.36 -2.22 -5.46
CA ALA A 49 2.51 -1.43 -5.02
C ALA A 49 2.20 0.06 -5.11
N GLU A 50 2.40 0.77 -3.99
CA GLU A 50 2.27 2.23 -3.85
C GLU A 50 3.63 2.92 -3.60
N PHE A 51 4.71 2.16 -3.43
CA PHE A 51 6.04 2.70 -3.08
C PHE A 51 7.12 2.17 -4.01
N CYS A 52 8.05 3.04 -4.42
CA CYS A 52 9.20 2.67 -5.25
C CYS A 52 10.21 1.81 -4.48
N CYS A 53 10.34 1.98 -3.17
CA CYS A 53 11.34 1.31 -2.36
C CYS A 53 10.91 1.10 -0.89
N ALA A 54 11.67 0.29 -0.15
CA ALA A 54 11.42 0.02 1.27
C ALA A 54 11.56 1.27 2.17
N PRO A 55 12.57 2.14 1.99
CA PRO A 55 12.66 3.40 2.76
C PRO A 55 11.44 4.30 2.62
N CYS A 56 10.91 4.46 1.40
CA CYS A 56 9.68 5.22 1.15
C CYS A 56 8.48 4.63 1.91
N ARG A 57 8.31 3.31 1.84
CA ARG A 57 7.25 2.61 2.58
C ARG A 57 7.41 2.79 4.10
N LYS A 58 8.63 2.70 4.63
CA LYS A 58 8.92 2.87 6.06
C LYS A 58 8.60 4.29 6.53
N THR A 59 9.02 5.30 5.76
CA THR A 59 8.76 6.72 6.08
C THR A 59 7.26 7.00 6.14
N PHE A 60 6.51 6.49 5.16
CA PHE A 60 5.05 6.57 5.15
C PHE A 60 4.41 5.88 6.37
N ALA A 61 4.87 4.66 6.70
CA ALA A 61 4.37 3.90 7.83
C ALA A 61 4.64 4.61 9.17
N ASN A 62 5.83 5.18 9.35
CA ASN A 62 6.21 5.94 10.55
C ASN A 62 5.35 7.19 10.70
N ARG A 63 5.12 7.94 9.62
CA ARG A 63 4.21 9.10 9.65
C ARG A 63 2.81 8.69 10.09
N ARG A 64 2.30 7.58 9.57
CA ARG A 64 1.01 7.03 9.98
C ARG A 64 0.99 6.60 11.45
N ALA A 65 2.07 5.99 11.93
CA ALA A 65 2.17 5.56 13.32
C ALA A 65 2.09 6.76 14.27
N GLN A 66 2.85 7.82 13.99
CA GLN A 66 2.83 9.04 14.80
C GLN A 66 1.45 9.70 14.81
N ARG A 67 0.89 9.96 13.61
CA ARG A 67 -0.43 10.58 13.47
C ARG A 67 -1.54 9.72 14.08
N GLY A 68 -1.36 8.39 14.04
CA GLY A 68 -2.26 7.43 14.65
C GLY A 68 -2.21 7.46 16.17
N ALA A 69 -1.02 7.61 16.77
CA ALA A 69 -0.87 7.78 18.21
C ALA A 69 -1.59 9.04 18.70
N ASP A 70 -1.37 10.18 18.05
CA ASP A 70 -2.02 11.44 18.41
C ASP A 70 -3.57 11.35 18.36
N LEU A 71 -4.11 10.58 17.41
CA LEU A 71 -5.55 10.35 17.29
C LEU A 71 -6.06 9.27 18.26
N TYR A 72 -5.24 8.28 18.59
CA TYR A 72 -5.64 7.13 19.39
C TYR A 72 -6.07 7.57 20.79
N ASP A 73 -5.26 8.38 21.48
CA ASP A 73 -5.56 8.82 22.84
C ASP A 73 -6.84 9.67 22.88
N LEU A 74 -7.00 10.59 21.92
CA LEU A 74 -8.21 11.41 21.79
C LEU A 74 -9.44 10.57 21.47
N PHE A 75 -9.31 9.56 20.61
CA PHE A 75 -10.40 8.66 20.28
C PHE A 75 -10.79 7.82 21.49
N MET A 76 -9.82 7.26 22.23
CA MET A 76 -10.08 6.48 23.43
C MET A 76 -10.76 7.33 24.51
N ALA A 77 -10.26 8.54 24.77
CA ALA A 77 -10.93 9.48 25.66
C ALA A 77 -12.36 9.81 25.19
N SER A 78 -12.58 10.00 23.88
CA SER A 78 -13.92 10.23 23.33
C SER A 78 -14.91 9.08 23.53
N ARG A 79 -14.41 7.86 23.76
CA ARG A 79 -15.23 6.66 23.92
C ARG A 79 -15.47 6.30 25.39
N PHE A 80 -14.50 6.57 26.26
CA PHE A 80 -14.49 6.07 27.63
C PHE A 80 -14.51 7.17 28.70
N ASP A 81 -14.25 8.42 28.33
CA ASP A 81 -14.37 9.59 29.21
C ASP A 81 -15.30 10.64 28.58
N LEU A 82 -16.60 10.32 28.55
CA LEU A 82 -17.59 11.11 27.82
C LEU A 82 -17.79 12.52 28.39
N ALA A 83 -17.58 12.71 29.70
CA ALA A 83 -17.72 14.03 30.33
C ALA A 83 -16.61 14.95 29.84
N THR A 84 -15.36 14.56 30.06
CA THR A 84 -14.17 15.29 29.57
C THR A 84 -14.20 15.46 28.06
N ALA A 85 -14.65 14.44 27.31
CA ALA A 85 -14.68 14.50 25.86
C ALA A 85 -15.62 15.58 25.31
N LYS A 86 -16.76 15.79 25.98
CA LYS A 86 -17.74 16.83 25.62
C LYS A 86 -17.20 18.21 25.96
N ASP A 87 -16.66 18.38 27.17
CA ASP A 87 -16.13 19.67 27.65
C ASP A 87 -14.97 20.15 26.76
N LEU A 88 -14.05 19.25 26.41
CA LEU A 88 -12.91 19.52 25.53
C LEU A 88 -13.24 19.45 24.04
N LYS A 89 -14.47 19.05 23.68
CA LYS A 89 -14.93 18.91 22.28
C LYS A 89 -13.97 18.03 21.45
N LEU A 90 -13.56 16.88 21.98
CA LEU A 90 -12.49 16.06 21.42
C LEU A 90 -12.73 15.65 19.96
N TRP A 91 -13.98 15.41 19.55
CA TRP A 91 -14.31 15.15 18.15
C TRP A 91 -13.90 16.31 17.22
N ARG A 92 -14.13 17.55 17.65
CA ARG A 92 -13.68 18.75 16.92
C ARG A 92 -12.16 18.82 16.87
N MET A 93 -11.48 18.46 17.96
CA MET A 93 -10.01 18.47 18.02
C MET A 93 -9.40 17.42 17.11
N MET A 94 -9.95 16.20 17.05
CA MET A 94 -9.53 15.16 16.11
C MET A 94 -9.69 15.61 14.65
N ASN A 95 -10.83 16.23 14.30
CA ASN A 95 -11.05 16.77 12.95
C ASN A 95 -10.07 17.92 12.61
N ARG A 96 -9.75 18.77 13.59
CA ARG A 96 -8.74 19.83 13.44
C ARG A 96 -7.35 19.24 13.22
N LEU A 97 -7.00 18.19 13.94
CA LEU A 97 -5.73 17.48 13.79
C LEU A 97 -5.61 16.83 12.40
N ALA A 98 -6.66 16.15 11.93
CA ALA A 98 -6.71 15.60 10.57
C ALA A 98 -6.57 16.69 9.49
N SER A 99 -7.19 17.86 9.71
CA SER A 99 -7.04 19.02 8.83
C SER A 99 -5.59 19.54 8.79
N HIS A 100 -4.93 19.58 9.95
CA HIS A 100 -3.52 19.97 10.05
C HIS A 100 -2.61 19.00 9.30
N PHE A 101 -2.78 17.69 9.52
CA PHE A 101 -2.04 16.65 8.78
C PHE A 101 -2.22 16.79 7.27
N ARG A 102 -3.43 17.11 6.82
CA ARG A 102 -3.71 17.34 5.39
C ARG A 102 -3.02 18.60 4.86
N ALA A 103 -2.98 19.67 5.64
CA ALA A 103 -2.27 20.90 5.29
C ALA A 103 -0.76 20.67 5.18
N GLU A 104 -0.17 19.90 6.10
CA GLU A 104 1.24 19.50 6.02
C GLU A 104 1.53 18.68 4.76
N ASP A 105 0.68 17.71 4.44
CA ASP A 105 0.84 16.91 3.21
C ASP A 105 0.75 17.79 1.96
N LYS A 106 -0.11 18.81 1.95
CA LYS A 106 -0.17 19.79 0.84
C LYS A 106 1.14 20.58 0.73
N ARG A 107 1.68 21.05 1.86
CA ARG A 107 2.89 21.86 1.91
C ARG A 107 4.15 21.11 1.50
N ILE A 108 4.30 19.85 1.93
CA ILE A 108 5.57 19.11 1.85
C ILE A 108 5.52 18.00 0.79
N ARG A 109 4.32 17.50 0.45
CA ARG A 109 4.13 16.28 -0.36
C ARG A 109 3.16 16.50 -1.51
N GLU A 110 2.95 17.74 -1.95
CA GLU A 110 2.06 18.09 -3.07
C GLU A 110 0.63 17.58 -2.88
N GLY A 111 0.20 17.40 -1.63
CA GLY A 111 -1.13 16.88 -1.31
C GLY A 111 -1.27 15.37 -1.58
N ARG A 112 -0.18 14.63 -1.73
CA ARG A 112 -0.22 13.16 -1.74
C ARG A 112 -0.75 12.64 -0.41
N ARG A 113 -1.50 11.54 -0.48
CA ARG A 113 -2.19 10.96 0.67
C ARG A 113 -1.18 10.43 1.70
N SER A 114 -1.52 10.52 2.99
CA SER A 114 -0.74 9.97 4.11
C SER A 114 -1.44 8.82 4.85
N TRP A 115 -2.59 8.37 4.36
CA TRP A 115 -3.34 7.22 4.88
C TRP A 115 -3.44 6.11 3.83
N MET A 116 -3.73 4.90 4.27
CA MET A 116 -3.96 3.76 3.35
C MET A 116 -5.37 3.85 2.81
N ARG A 117 -5.66 3.11 1.74
CA ARG A 117 -7.03 2.98 1.26
C ARG A 117 -7.85 2.27 2.35
N PRO A 118 -9.16 2.60 2.47
CA PRO A 118 -10.02 1.92 3.43
C PRO A 118 -10.00 0.40 3.27
N GLY A 119 -10.05 -0.11 2.03
CA GLY A 119 -9.98 -1.54 1.73
C GLY A 119 -8.76 -2.23 2.31
N ASP A 120 -7.57 -1.64 2.18
CA ASP A 120 -6.32 -2.20 2.74
C ASP A 120 -6.35 -2.24 4.27
N SER A 121 -6.93 -1.20 4.89
CA SER A 121 -7.01 -1.09 6.36
C SER A 121 -8.00 -2.10 6.96
N LEU A 122 -9.09 -2.38 6.23
CA LEU A 122 -10.15 -3.31 6.61
C LEU A 122 -9.75 -4.77 6.34
N ALA A 123 -9.09 -5.04 5.21
CA ALA A 123 -8.57 -6.38 4.88
C ALA A 123 -7.58 -6.88 5.96
N ALA A 124 -6.78 -5.98 6.54
CA ALA A 124 -5.88 -6.31 7.64
C ALA A 124 -6.59 -6.60 8.98
N LYS A 125 -7.89 -6.33 9.09
CA LYS A 125 -8.70 -6.49 10.31
C LYS A 125 -10.03 -7.15 9.97
N ALA A 126 -9.96 -8.37 9.41
CA ALA A 126 -11.13 -9.12 8.96
C ALA A 126 -12.25 -9.22 10.03
N PHE A 127 -11.88 -9.25 11.31
CA PHE A 127 -12.85 -9.28 12.43
C PHE A 127 -13.78 -8.07 12.51
N LEU A 128 -13.46 -6.93 11.86
CA LEU A 128 -14.34 -5.77 11.84
C LEU A 128 -15.64 -5.99 11.05
N PHE A 129 -15.66 -6.99 10.15
CA PHE A 129 -16.87 -7.40 9.42
C PHE A 129 -17.54 -8.65 10.01
N ALA A 130 -17.02 -9.18 11.13
CA ALA A 130 -17.65 -10.30 11.79
C ALA A 130 -18.92 -9.80 12.50
N GLU A 131 -20.08 -10.06 11.91
CA GLU A 131 -21.35 -9.92 12.62
C GLU A 131 -21.51 -11.07 13.64
N HIS A 132 -21.72 -10.72 14.91
CA HIS A 132 -22.20 -11.70 15.88
C HIS A 132 -23.66 -12.03 15.57
N ILE A 133 -23.90 -13.14 14.86
CA ILE A 133 -25.24 -13.72 14.76
C ILE A 133 -25.55 -14.36 16.12
N ALA A 134 -26.29 -13.66 16.98
CA ALA A 134 -26.82 -14.27 18.19
C ALA A 134 -27.77 -15.43 17.79
N PRO A 135 -27.69 -16.61 18.42
CA PRO A 135 -28.65 -17.67 18.14
C PRO A 135 -30.06 -17.15 18.46
N ALA A 136 -30.97 -17.29 17.50
CA ALA A 136 -32.37 -16.90 17.68
C ALA A 136 -32.91 -17.54 18.97
N LYS A 137 -33.43 -16.73 19.90
CA LYS A 137 -34.17 -17.26 21.06
C LYS A 137 -35.26 -18.17 20.52
N ARG A 138 -35.15 -19.48 20.78
CA ARG A 138 -36.27 -20.41 20.60
C ARG A 138 -37.43 -19.88 21.43
N ARG A 139 -38.47 -19.36 20.78
CA ARG A 139 -39.73 -19.08 21.45
C ARG A 139 -40.27 -20.42 21.91
N GLY A 140 -40.21 -20.66 23.22
CA GLY A 140 -40.82 -21.82 23.86
C GLY A 140 -42.32 -21.85 23.57
N ARG A 141 -42.81 -23.05 23.27
CA ARG A 141 -44.21 -23.39 23.08
C ARG A 141 -44.90 -23.57 24.43
#